data_AF-A0AAV9QDD4-F1
#
_entry.id   AF-A0AAV9QDD4-F1
#
_cell.length_a   1.000
_cell.length_b   1.000
_cell.length_c   1.000
_cell.angle_alpha   90.00
_cell.angle_beta   90.00
_cell.angle_gamma   90.00
#
_symmetry.space_group_name_H-M   'P 1'
#
loop_
_entity.id
_entity.type
_entity.pdbx_description
1 polymer ?
#
loop_
_entity_poly.entity_id
_entity_poly.type
_entity_poly.pdbx_seq_one_letter_code
_entity_poly.pdbx_strand_id
1 'polypeptide(L)'
;MAAPPGLTMQSYPPSHTSSPGRHISTSYSSGAALGTTTPTGAASTTSTLRYPSTRKTIYDRNLNRSRNAELSRASFAFLFMEMVSYAHRRVKGIQDFEKRLNEQGYPLGLKLLDLLLYRSTPAGSSSSSSSTSTSGVASRPLRLLPLLTLLTTKLYPLLFSRPADSLEQSTTNPGEYMIIDNTPLTNQYISVPKEMNQLSVAAYIAGIIEGVCDGAGFECKASAHNTGTDVWPSRTVFLIKFEESVLERERELERQGIK
;
A
#
# COMPACT_ATOMS: atom_id res chain seq x y z
N MET A 1 -59.10 -31.43 1.90
CA MET A 1 -57.91 -32.31 1.98
C MET A 1 -57.91 -33.20 0.75
N ALA A 2 -57.04 -32.90 -0.22
CA ALA A 2 -56.77 -33.72 -1.39
C ALA A 2 -55.33 -33.39 -1.84
N ALA A 3 -54.48 -34.41 -1.97
CA ALA A 3 -53.07 -34.28 -2.31
C ALA A 3 -52.87 -34.20 -3.84
N PRO A 4 -51.89 -33.43 -4.35
CA PRO A 4 -51.53 -33.42 -5.77
C PRO A 4 -50.46 -34.47 -6.13
N PRO A 5 -50.35 -34.85 -7.42
CA PRO A 5 -49.55 -36.00 -7.88
C PRO A 5 -48.06 -35.70 -8.04
N GLY A 6 -47.27 -36.78 -7.97
CA GLY A 6 -45.81 -36.78 -7.87
C GLY A 6 -45.07 -36.36 -9.15
N LEU A 7 -43.94 -35.67 -8.91
CA LEU A 7 -42.92 -35.32 -9.89
C LEU A 7 -41.83 -36.39 -9.90
N THR A 8 -41.61 -36.99 -11.05
CA THR A 8 -40.51 -37.91 -11.37
C THR A 8 -39.20 -37.12 -11.50
N MET A 9 -38.25 -37.39 -10.60
CA MET A 9 -36.89 -36.84 -10.63
C MET A 9 -35.98 -37.70 -11.52
N GLN A 10 -35.34 -37.05 -12.48
CA GLN A 10 -34.40 -37.62 -13.44
C GLN A 10 -33.02 -37.76 -12.79
N SER A 11 -32.49 -38.99 -12.76
CA SER A 11 -31.19 -39.34 -12.20
C SER A 11 -30.04 -39.04 -13.17
N TYR A 12 -29.03 -38.31 -12.71
CA TYR A 12 -27.75 -38.15 -13.40
C TYR A 12 -26.66 -38.99 -12.69
N PRO A 13 -25.77 -39.67 -13.42
CA PRO A 13 -24.72 -40.52 -12.84
C PRO A 13 -23.52 -39.70 -12.32
N PRO A 14 -22.75 -40.23 -11.35
CA PRO A 14 -21.59 -39.55 -10.78
C PRO A 14 -20.36 -39.70 -11.69
N SER A 15 -19.80 -38.58 -12.13
CA SER A 15 -18.51 -38.53 -12.83
C SER A 15 -17.36 -38.47 -11.84
N HIS A 16 -16.59 -39.56 -11.80
CA HIS A 16 -15.26 -39.61 -11.19
C HIS A 16 -14.28 -38.79 -12.03
N THR A 17 -13.61 -37.81 -11.43
CA THR A 17 -12.35 -37.30 -11.97
C THR A 17 -11.37 -37.05 -10.84
N SER A 18 -10.28 -37.80 -10.91
CA SER A 18 -9.15 -37.90 -9.99
C SER A 18 -8.31 -36.63 -10.00
N SER A 19 -8.02 -36.09 -8.81
CA SER A 19 -7.05 -35.01 -8.60
C SER A 19 -5.63 -35.60 -8.46
N PRO A 20 -4.62 -35.14 -9.22
CA PRO A 20 -3.24 -35.48 -8.95
C PRO A 20 -2.71 -34.70 -7.74
N GLY A 21 -2.10 -35.43 -6.81
CA GLY A 21 -1.71 -34.98 -5.49
C GLY A 21 -0.54 -34.00 -5.42
N ARG A 22 -0.49 -33.39 -4.24
CA ARG A 22 0.53 -32.46 -3.73
C ARG A 22 1.91 -33.11 -3.70
N HIS A 23 2.91 -32.49 -4.35
CA HIS A 23 4.32 -32.79 -4.10
C HIS A 23 4.79 -32.02 -2.85
N ILE A 24 4.74 -32.68 -1.70
CA ILE A 24 5.52 -32.33 -0.51
C ILE A 24 6.79 -33.18 -0.58
N SER A 25 7.94 -32.53 -0.73
CA SER A 25 9.24 -33.20 -0.67
C SER A 25 9.73 -33.20 0.78
N THR A 26 9.43 -34.28 1.49
CA THR A 26 10.13 -34.72 2.71
C THR A 26 11.24 -35.68 2.30
N SER A 27 12.49 -35.37 2.65
CA SER A 27 13.59 -36.34 2.64
C SER A 27 14.11 -36.53 4.07
N TYR A 28 14.04 -37.78 4.52
CA TYR A 28 14.58 -38.26 5.80
C TYR A 28 16.01 -38.80 5.61
N SER A 29 16.89 -38.38 6.52
CA SER A 29 17.96 -39.10 7.24
C SER A 29 18.74 -40.25 6.58
N SER A 30 20.08 -40.18 6.69
CA SER A 30 20.88 -41.19 7.41
C SER A 30 22.34 -40.73 7.60
N GLY A 31 22.98 -41.17 8.69
CA GLY A 31 24.43 -41.21 8.83
C GLY A 31 25.03 -40.42 9.99
N ALA A 32 24.97 -40.99 11.20
CA ALA A 32 25.81 -40.56 12.33
C ALA A 32 27.28 -40.97 12.10
N ALA A 33 28.22 -40.05 12.31
CA ALA A 33 29.61 -40.38 12.59
C ALA A 33 30.18 -39.34 13.57
N LEU A 34 30.56 -39.84 14.74
CA LEU A 34 31.24 -39.13 15.82
C LEU A 34 32.71 -38.94 15.41
N GLY A 35 33.21 -37.70 15.44
CA GLY A 35 34.61 -37.39 15.13
C GLY A 35 35.02 -36.02 15.66
N THR A 36 35.80 -36.03 16.74
CA THR A 36 36.45 -34.87 17.37
C THR A 36 37.59 -34.35 16.48
N THR A 37 37.73 -33.03 16.27
CA THR A 37 39.01 -32.27 16.18
C THR A 37 38.79 -30.78 15.87
N THR A 38 39.24 -29.95 16.82
CA THR A 38 39.88 -28.60 16.75
C THR A 38 39.55 -27.56 15.65
N PRO A 39 39.35 -26.27 16.01
CA PRO A 39 39.11 -25.18 15.08
C PRO A 39 40.43 -24.53 14.63
N THR A 40 40.79 -24.63 13.35
CA THR A 40 41.81 -23.76 12.73
C THR A 40 41.51 -23.59 11.25
N GLY A 41 41.45 -22.33 10.78
CA GLY A 41 41.29 -22.02 9.37
C GLY A 41 40.61 -20.68 9.16
N ALA A 42 41.40 -19.61 9.12
CA ALA A 42 40.97 -18.27 8.77
C ALA A 42 40.25 -18.25 7.41
N ALA A 43 38.93 -18.08 7.42
CA ALA A 43 38.18 -17.80 6.21
C ALA A 43 38.35 -16.30 5.89
N SER A 44 39.23 -16.02 4.95
CA SER A 44 39.30 -14.74 4.24
C SER A 44 37.89 -14.33 3.81
N THR A 45 37.39 -13.24 4.36
CA THR A 45 36.14 -12.59 3.98
C THR A 45 36.29 -11.91 2.61
N THR A 46 36.57 -12.70 1.57
CA THR A 46 36.32 -12.27 0.20
C THR A 46 34.81 -12.29 0.02
N SER A 47 34.20 -11.11 -0.13
CA SER A 47 32.79 -10.96 -0.52
C SER A 47 32.60 -11.56 -1.91
N THR A 48 32.42 -12.87 -2.01
CA THR A 48 32.10 -13.51 -3.28
C THR A 48 30.68 -13.12 -3.64
N LEU A 49 30.54 -12.25 -4.64
CA LEU A 49 29.28 -11.97 -5.30
C LEU A 49 28.66 -13.33 -5.67
N ARG A 50 27.56 -13.72 -5.02
CA ARG A 50 26.91 -15.00 -5.30
C ARG A 50 26.22 -14.89 -6.66
N TYR A 51 26.90 -15.35 -7.71
CA TYR A 51 26.29 -15.47 -9.02
C TYR A 51 25.25 -16.60 -8.99
N PRO A 52 24.02 -16.38 -9.46
CA PRO A 52 23.03 -17.45 -9.51
C PRO A 52 23.52 -18.57 -10.44
N SER A 53 23.46 -19.82 -9.96
CA SER A 53 23.82 -21.04 -10.72
C SER A 53 22.94 -21.20 -11.99
N THR A 54 21.76 -20.59 -11.98
CA THR A 54 20.95 -20.39 -13.18
C THR A 54 21.41 -19.11 -13.87
N ARG A 55 21.74 -19.14 -15.17
CA ARG A 55 22.11 -17.96 -15.99
C ARG A 55 21.09 -16.80 -15.96
N LYS A 56 19.96 -16.97 -15.27
CA LYS A 56 18.92 -15.95 -15.08
C LYS A 56 19.34 -15.01 -13.95
N THR A 57 19.77 -13.82 -14.34
CA THR A 57 20.10 -12.72 -13.44
C THR A 57 18.83 -12.07 -12.89
N ILE A 58 18.99 -11.10 -11.97
CA ILE A 58 17.87 -10.27 -11.50
C ILE A 58 17.26 -9.42 -12.61
N TYR A 59 18.02 -9.12 -13.68
CA TYR A 59 17.57 -8.32 -14.81
C TYR A 59 16.65 -9.11 -15.76
N ASP A 60 16.78 -10.44 -15.77
CA ASP A 60 15.93 -11.32 -16.58
C ASP A 60 14.55 -11.57 -15.93
N ARG A 61 14.30 -11.00 -14.74
CA ARG A 61 13.06 -11.18 -13.99
C ARG A 61 12.13 -10.01 -14.25
N ASN A 62 10.86 -10.31 -14.54
CA ASN A 62 9.83 -9.28 -14.67
C ASN A 62 9.73 -8.45 -13.38
N LEU A 63 9.88 -7.14 -13.49
CA LEU A 63 9.79 -6.16 -12.39
C LEU A 63 8.44 -6.23 -11.65
N ASN A 64 7.36 -6.65 -12.33
CA ASN A 64 6.04 -6.82 -11.75
C ASN A 64 5.83 -8.18 -11.08
N ARG A 65 6.83 -9.06 -11.01
CA ARG A 65 6.71 -10.38 -10.38
C ARG A 65 6.27 -10.29 -8.92
N SER A 66 6.77 -9.29 -8.18
CA SER A 66 6.42 -9.08 -6.77
C SER A 66 5.22 -8.16 -6.58
N ARG A 67 4.49 -7.79 -7.64
CA ARG A 67 3.37 -6.84 -7.56
C ARG A 67 2.32 -7.27 -6.52
N ASN A 68 2.03 -8.56 -6.46
CA ASN A 68 1.04 -9.15 -5.57
C ASN A 68 1.70 -9.96 -4.43
N ALA A 69 2.97 -9.69 -4.12
CA ALA A 69 3.63 -10.37 -3.02
C ALA A 69 3.11 -9.80 -1.70
N GLU A 70 2.39 -10.63 -0.94
CA GLU A 70 1.89 -10.25 0.38
C GLU A 70 2.87 -10.70 1.48
N LEU A 71 2.95 -9.88 2.53
CA LEU A 71 3.70 -10.17 3.74
C LEU A 71 2.74 -10.30 4.92
N SER A 72 3.18 -10.98 5.98
CA SER A 72 2.39 -11.08 7.20
C SER A 72 2.13 -9.70 7.80
N ARG A 73 0.87 -9.41 8.13
CA ARG A 73 0.48 -8.17 8.83
C ARG A 73 1.20 -8.01 10.18
N ALA A 74 1.51 -9.12 10.84
CA ALA A 74 2.27 -9.10 12.09
C ALA A 74 3.68 -8.54 11.91
N SER A 75 4.34 -8.81 10.78
CA SER A 75 5.66 -8.26 10.49
C SER A 75 5.63 -6.74 10.34
N PHE A 76 4.59 -6.22 9.67
CA PHE A 76 4.34 -4.77 9.63
C PHE A 76 4.07 -4.23 11.03
N ALA A 77 3.21 -4.88 11.82
CA ALA A 77 2.85 -4.45 13.17
C ALA A 77 4.07 -4.30 14.09
N PHE A 78 4.96 -5.30 14.14
CA PHE A 78 6.16 -5.24 14.99
C PHE A 78 7.12 -4.14 14.56
N LEU A 79 7.36 -3.99 13.26
CA LEU A 79 8.24 -2.92 12.75
C LEU A 79 7.64 -1.54 13.05
N PHE A 80 6.35 -1.39 12.78
CA PHE A 80 5.66 -0.12 12.97
C PHE A 80 5.57 0.27 14.44
N MET A 81 5.32 -0.67 15.35
CA MET A 81 5.31 -0.44 16.79
C MET A 81 6.66 0.09 17.29
N GLU A 82 7.77 -0.44 16.78
CA GLU A 82 9.09 0.06 17.13
C GLU A 82 9.37 1.44 16.51
N MET A 83 8.89 1.72 15.29
CA MET A 83 8.97 3.07 14.69
C MET A 83 8.25 4.11 15.55
N VAL A 84 7.04 3.78 16.02
CA VAL A 84 6.23 4.63 16.91
C VAL A 84 6.93 4.82 18.26
N SER A 85 7.43 3.73 18.86
CA SER A 85 8.17 3.78 20.13
C SER A 85 9.49 4.55 20.02
N TYR A 86 10.18 4.46 18.88
CA TYR A 86 11.39 5.20 18.57
C TYR A 86 11.14 6.71 18.45
N ALA A 87 10.06 7.09 17.79
CA ALA A 87 9.65 8.48 17.64
C ALA A 87 9.18 9.07 18.98
N HIS A 88 8.35 8.33 19.73
CA HIS A 88 7.87 8.75 21.06
C HIS A 88 9.01 9.06 22.03
N ARG A 89 10.04 8.20 22.11
CA ARG A 89 11.22 8.40 22.99
C ARG A 89 12.01 9.69 22.71
N ARG A 90 11.84 10.31 21.54
CA ARG A 90 12.63 11.46 21.10
C ARG A 90 11.81 12.73 20.94
N VAL A 91 10.56 12.69 21.35
CA VAL A 91 9.62 13.80 21.20
C VAL A 91 8.94 14.06 22.53
N LYS A 92 8.65 15.33 22.80
CA LYS A 92 8.00 15.76 24.06
C LYS A 92 6.53 16.15 23.87
N GLY A 93 6.12 16.54 22.66
CA GLY A 93 4.76 16.99 22.34
C GLY A 93 4.04 16.08 21.33
N ILE A 94 2.72 16.02 21.42
CA ILE A 94 1.88 15.21 20.50
C ILE A 94 2.04 15.68 19.05
N GLN A 95 2.05 16.99 18.83
CA GLN A 95 2.18 17.57 17.49
C GLN A 95 3.52 17.25 16.82
N ASP A 96 4.62 17.37 17.57
CA ASP A 96 5.95 16.95 17.10
C ASP A 96 6.01 15.44 16.83
N PHE A 97 5.19 14.65 17.54
CA PHE A 97 5.16 13.20 17.40
C PHE A 97 4.44 12.82 16.10
N GLU A 98 3.27 13.41 15.85
CA GLU A 98 2.54 13.26 14.58
C GLU A 98 3.39 13.73 13.40
N LYS A 99 4.04 14.89 13.53
CA LYS A 99 4.95 15.41 12.52
C LYS A 99 6.06 14.42 12.19
N ARG A 100 6.70 13.84 13.21
CA ARG A 100 7.79 12.88 13.01
C ARG A 100 7.32 11.56 12.39
N LEU A 101 6.10 11.12 12.68
CA LEU A 101 5.50 9.96 12.02
C LEU A 101 5.17 10.27 10.55
N ASN A 102 4.63 11.45 10.26
CA ASN A 102 4.39 11.92 8.90
C ASN A 102 5.71 11.95 8.09
N GLU A 103 6.78 12.54 8.64
CA GLU A 103 8.11 12.58 8.00
C GLU A 103 8.67 11.19 7.66
N GLN A 104 8.33 10.15 8.44
CA GLN A 104 8.73 8.77 8.14
C GLN A 104 7.92 8.15 6.99
N GLY A 105 6.65 8.53 6.84
CA GLY A 105 5.79 8.07 5.75
C GLY A 105 6.06 8.77 4.43
N TYR A 106 6.40 10.06 4.47
CA TYR A 106 6.67 10.92 3.31
C TYR A 106 7.56 10.31 2.21
N PRO A 107 8.78 9.81 2.50
CA PRO A 107 9.65 9.24 1.47
C PRO A 107 9.07 7.99 0.82
N LEU A 108 8.21 7.24 1.52
CA LEU A 108 7.52 6.10 0.92
C LEU A 108 6.49 6.56 -0.11
N GLY A 109 5.77 7.64 0.17
CA GLY A 109 4.83 8.25 -0.79
C GLY A 109 5.50 8.59 -2.13
N LEU A 110 6.64 9.28 -2.07
CA LEU A 110 7.44 9.63 -3.25
C LEU A 110 7.81 8.39 -4.08
N LYS A 111 8.29 7.31 -3.42
CA LYS A 111 8.68 6.07 -4.11
C LYS A 111 7.48 5.27 -4.64
N LEU A 112 6.35 5.33 -3.96
CA LEU A 112 5.14 4.63 -4.35
C LEU A 112 4.50 5.25 -5.60
N LEU A 113 4.57 6.58 -5.76
CA LEU A 113 4.08 7.25 -6.96
C LEU A 113 4.72 6.68 -8.23
N ASP A 114 6.05 6.57 -8.28
CA ASP A 114 6.76 6.02 -9.43
C ASP A 114 6.32 4.57 -9.73
N LEU A 115 6.16 3.76 -8.69
CA LEU A 115 5.70 2.37 -8.82
C LEU A 115 4.25 2.28 -9.32
N LEU A 116 3.36 3.15 -8.84
CA LEU A 116 1.96 3.22 -9.28
C LEU A 116 1.89 3.60 -10.76
N LEU A 117 2.62 4.64 -11.17
CA LEU A 117 2.69 5.09 -12.55
C LEU A 117 3.27 3.99 -13.45
N TYR A 118 4.40 3.38 -13.08
CA TYR A 118 5.00 2.28 -13.84
C TYR A 118 4.04 1.10 -14.03
N ARG A 119 3.35 0.67 -12.97
CA ARG A 119 2.40 -0.46 -13.00
C ARG A 119 1.10 -0.14 -13.74
N SER A 120 0.73 1.13 -13.84
CA SER A 120 -0.45 1.57 -14.58
C SER A 120 -0.25 1.56 -16.10
N THR A 121 1.02 1.56 -16.56
CA THR A 121 1.34 1.41 -17.99
C THR A 121 1.18 -0.04 -18.39
N PRO A 122 0.38 -0.36 -19.42
CA PRO A 122 0.32 -1.71 -19.96
C PRO A 122 1.73 -2.14 -20.40
N ALA A 123 2.22 -3.26 -19.87
CA ALA A 123 3.48 -3.85 -20.31
C ALA A 123 3.32 -4.30 -21.78
N GLY A 124 3.73 -3.45 -22.73
CA GLY A 124 3.62 -3.73 -24.17
C GLY A 124 3.43 -2.51 -25.08
N SER A 125 3.07 -1.33 -24.55
CA SER A 125 2.96 -0.10 -25.36
C SER A 125 4.32 0.58 -25.56
N SER A 126 5.24 -0.12 -26.22
CA SER A 126 6.43 0.46 -26.86
C SER A 126 6.17 0.79 -28.34
N SER A 127 4.90 0.90 -28.75
CA SER A 127 4.55 1.34 -30.10
C SER A 127 4.60 2.86 -30.17
N SER A 128 5.66 3.34 -30.80
CA SER A 128 5.71 4.61 -31.51
C SER A 128 4.51 4.74 -32.45
N SER A 129 3.41 5.31 -31.98
CA SER A 129 2.30 5.74 -32.83
C SER A 129 2.05 7.22 -32.57
N SER A 130 2.53 8.02 -33.50
CA SER A 130 2.24 9.43 -33.71
C SER A 130 0.75 9.65 -34.02
N SER A 131 -0.10 9.50 -33.01
CA SER A 131 -1.47 9.95 -33.05
C SER A 131 -1.70 10.88 -31.86
N THR A 132 -2.22 12.07 -32.14
CA THR A 132 -2.53 13.17 -31.21
C THR A 132 -3.71 12.83 -30.28
N SER A 133 -3.65 11.66 -29.65
CA SER A 133 -4.54 11.19 -28.60
C SER A 133 -3.68 10.70 -27.43
N THR A 134 -3.86 11.33 -26.29
CA THR A 134 -3.07 11.22 -25.05
C THR A 134 -3.22 9.85 -24.35
N SER A 135 -2.88 8.75 -25.01
CA SER A 135 -3.05 7.40 -24.46
C SER A 135 -1.83 6.52 -24.73
N GLY A 136 -1.00 6.30 -23.69
CA GLY A 136 0.02 5.25 -23.72
C GLY A 136 1.18 5.38 -22.73
N VAL A 137 1.36 6.54 -22.09
CA VAL A 137 2.35 6.77 -21.03
C VAL A 137 1.62 6.80 -19.69
N ALA A 138 2.21 6.26 -18.62
CA ALA A 138 1.71 6.42 -17.25
C ALA A 138 1.31 7.88 -17.00
N SER A 139 0.02 8.19 -17.10
CA SER A 139 -0.41 9.58 -17.10
C SER A 139 -0.37 10.05 -15.66
N ARG A 140 0.66 10.82 -15.33
CA ARG A 140 0.71 11.59 -14.09
C ARG A 140 -0.56 12.43 -14.02
N PRO A 141 -1.31 12.40 -12.90
CA PRO A 141 -2.51 13.21 -12.77
C PRO A 141 -2.16 14.69 -12.96
N LEU A 142 -2.95 15.41 -13.76
CA LEU A 142 -2.77 16.84 -14.02
C LEU A 142 -3.79 17.71 -13.30
N ARG A 143 -4.86 17.09 -12.81
CA ARG A 143 -6.00 17.72 -12.11
C ARG A 143 -6.17 17.11 -10.72
N LEU A 144 -6.77 17.86 -9.80
CA LEU A 144 -7.00 17.41 -8.41
C LEU A 144 -7.86 16.15 -8.31
N LEU A 145 -9.00 16.08 -9.01
CA LEU A 145 -9.92 14.95 -8.89
C LEU A 145 -9.30 13.62 -9.37
N PRO A 146 -8.59 13.56 -10.51
CA PRO A 146 -7.79 12.39 -10.89
C PRO A 146 -6.72 12.00 -9.86
N LEU A 147 -6.05 12.96 -9.23
CA LEU A 147 -5.09 12.68 -8.15
C LEU A 147 -5.80 12.03 -6.96
N LEU A 148 -6.89 12.62 -6.48
CA LEU A 148 -7.64 12.10 -5.34
C LEU A 148 -8.21 10.70 -5.63
N THR A 149 -8.65 10.46 -6.87
CA THR A 149 -9.08 9.14 -7.33
C THR A 149 -7.92 8.14 -7.35
N LEU A 150 -6.72 8.56 -7.77
CA LEU A 150 -5.51 7.73 -7.72
C LEU A 150 -5.19 7.31 -6.28
N LEU A 151 -5.28 8.24 -5.32
CA LEU A 151 -5.06 7.96 -3.90
C LEU A 151 -6.03 6.89 -3.39
N THR A 152 -7.34 7.08 -3.58
CA THR A 152 -8.35 6.20 -2.99
C THR A 152 -8.50 4.85 -3.70
N THR A 153 -8.23 4.78 -5.01
CA THR A 153 -8.49 3.57 -5.81
C THR A 153 -7.24 2.80 -6.22
N LYS A 154 -6.04 3.40 -6.15
CA LYS A 154 -4.79 2.73 -6.53
C LYS A 154 -3.79 2.67 -5.38
N LEU A 155 -3.54 3.78 -4.70
CA LEU A 155 -2.62 3.80 -3.56
C LEU A 155 -3.18 2.99 -2.37
N TYR A 156 -4.44 3.23 -1.99
CA TYR A 156 -5.07 2.53 -0.86
C TYR A 156 -5.09 1.01 -1.03
N PRO A 157 -5.54 0.44 -2.18
CA PRO A 157 -5.48 -1.01 -2.38
C PRO A 157 -4.06 -1.56 -2.41
N LEU A 158 -3.07 -0.77 -2.85
CA LEU A 158 -1.67 -1.18 -2.80
C LEU A 158 -1.16 -1.29 -1.35
N LEU A 159 -1.57 -0.39 -0.47
CA LEU A 159 -1.14 -0.36 0.93
C LEU A 159 -1.93 -1.31 1.84
N PHE A 160 -3.24 -1.42 1.64
CA PHE A 160 -4.18 -2.01 2.60
C PHE A 160 -5.06 -3.12 2.02
N SER A 161 -4.87 -3.48 0.74
CA SER A 161 -5.68 -4.48 0.02
C SER A 161 -7.18 -4.16 -0.03
N ARG A 162 -7.55 -2.89 0.14
CA ARG A 162 -8.92 -2.35 0.02
C ARG A 162 -8.90 -0.89 -0.44
N PRO A 163 -9.96 -0.38 -1.08
CA PRO A 163 -10.09 1.05 -1.35
C PRO A 163 -10.29 1.83 -0.05
N ALA A 164 -10.12 3.16 -0.13
CA ALA A 164 -10.57 4.05 0.94
C ALA A 164 -12.10 3.98 1.10
N ASP A 165 -12.60 4.25 2.30
CA ASP A 165 -14.03 4.13 2.60
C ASP A 165 -14.85 5.29 2.01
N SER A 166 -14.30 6.51 2.03
CA SER A 166 -14.94 7.69 1.44
C SER A 166 -13.90 8.77 1.05
N LEU A 167 -14.30 9.64 0.13
CA LEU A 167 -13.60 10.85 -0.27
C LEU A 167 -14.60 12.01 -0.25
N GLU A 168 -14.29 13.05 0.52
CA GLU A 168 -15.14 14.23 0.68
C GLU A 168 -14.33 15.50 0.42
N GLN A 169 -14.99 16.56 -0.06
CA GLN A 169 -14.40 17.90 -0.10
C GLN A 169 -14.94 18.69 1.10
N SER A 170 -14.09 19.51 1.70
CA SER A 170 -14.52 20.41 2.77
C SER A 170 -15.58 21.38 2.25
N THR A 171 -16.63 21.57 3.04
CA THR A 171 -17.73 22.50 2.72
C THR A 171 -17.34 23.96 2.94
N THR A 172 -16.33 24.20 3.78
CA THR A 172 -15.87 25.54 4.14
C THR A 172 -14.67 25.99 3.30
N ASN A 173 -13.81 25.06 2.89
CA ASN A 173 -12.56 25.37 2.19
C ASN A 173 -12.43 24.52 0.91
N PRO A 174 -12.48 25.11 -0.29
CA PRO A 174 -12.43 24.33 -1.54
C PRO A 174 -11.09 23.61 -1.76
N GLY A 175 -10.00 24.06 -1.12
CA GLY A 175 -8.68 23.43 -1.18
C GLY A 175 -8.45 22.31 -0.17
N GLU A 176 -9.45 21.98 0.64
CA GLU A 176 -9.36 20.94 1.66
C GLU A 176 -10.19 19.71 1.25
N TYR A 177 -9.54 18.55 1.23
CA TYR A 177 -10.17 17.26 0.91
C TYR A 177 -9.95 16.28 2.05
N MET A 178 -10.87 15.34 2.22
CA MET A 178 -10.90 14.40 3.33
C MET A 178 -11.00 12.98 2.79
N ILE A 179 -10.00 12.16 3.06
CA ILE A 179 -10.09 10.71 2.83
C ILE A 179 -10.47 10.06 4.16
N ILE A 180 -11.51 9.24 4.16
CA ILE A 180 -12.00 8.55 5.35
C ILE A 180 -11.54 7.10 5.31
N ASP A 181 -11.00 6.65 6.45
CA ASP A 181 -10.70 5.25 6.71
C ASP A 181 -11.34 4.80 8.03
N ASN A 182 -12.25 3.84 7.95
CA ASN A 182 -12.96 3.31 9.11
C ASN A 182 -12.10 2.35 9.96
N THR A 183 -11.10 1.70 9.33
CA THR A 183 -10.28 0.66 9.95
C THR A 183 -8.81 0.78 9.55
N PRO A 184 -8.15 1.91 9.86
CA PRO A 184 -6.77 2.16 9.45
C PRO A 184 -5.82 1.12 10.05
N LEU A 185 -4.98 0.53 9.19
CA LEU A 185 -4.09 -0.57 9.55
C LEU A 185 -3.12 -0.22 10.69
N THR A 186 -2.72 1.06 10.77
CA THR A 186 -1.85 1.59 11.83
C THR A 186 -2.49 1.50 13.21
N ASN A 187 -3.80 1.67 13.31
CA ASN A 187 -4.50 1.72 14.60
C ASN A 187 -4.89 0.32 15.07
N GLN A 188 -4.94 -0.67 14.17
CA GLN A 188 -5.33 -2.04 14.50
C GLN A 188 -4.39 -2.72 15.50
N TYR A 189 -3.10 -2.35 15.50
CA TYR A 189 -2.07 -3.04 16.28
C TYR A 189 -1.46 -2.18 17.40
N ILE A 190 -1.98 -0.98 17.62
CA ILE A 190 -1.43 -0.02 18.57
C ILE A 190 -2.53 0.43 19.53
N SER A 191 -2.25 0.32 20.81
CA SER A 191 -3.06 0.93 21.86
C SER A 191 -2.41 2.23 22.29
N VAL A 192 -3.13 3.35 22.10
CA VAL A 192 -2.66 4.66 22.53
C VAL A 192 -3.02 4.85 24.01
N PRO A 193 -2.07 5.25 24.89
CA PRO A 193 -2.37 5.59 26.27
C PRO A 193 -3.45 6.67 26.37
N LYS A 194 -4.26 6.64 27.44
CA LYS A 194 -5.41 7.57 27.59
C LYS A 194 -4.97 9.03 27.60
N GLU A 195 -3.77 9.30 28.10
CA GLU A 195 -3.15 10.62 28.19
C GLU A 195 -2.79 11.18 26.81
N MET A 196 -2.73 10.33 25.78
CA MET A 196 -2.39 10.68 24.40
C MET A 196 -3.56 10.42 23.44
N ASN A 197 -4.80 10.40 23.91
CA ASN A 197 -5.97 10.10 23.09
C ASN A 197 -6.14 11.01 21.84
N GLN A 198 -5.55 12.21 21.86
CA GLN A 198 -5.54 13.13 20.72
C GLN A 198 -4.53 12.75 19.63
N LEU A 199 -3.56 11.88 19.92
CA LEU A 199 -2.54 11.45 18.98
C LEU A 199 -3.14 10.55 17.89
N SER A 200 -2.91 10.91 16.63
CA SER A 200 -3.16 10.01 15.51
C SER A 200 -1.86 9.36 15.02
N VAL A 201 -1.69 8.07 15.32
CA VAL A 201 -0.56 7.28 14.80
C VAL A 201 -0.67 7.06 13.29
N ALA A 202 -1.87 7.22 12.75
CA ALA A 202 -2.14 7.26 11.32
C ALA A 202 -1.49 8.48 10.62
N ALA A 203 -0.89 9.43 11.35
CA ALA A 203 -0.05 10.47 10.76
C ALA A 203 1.06 9.90 9.85
N TYR A 204 1.51 8.67 10.10
CA TYR A 204 2.39 7.95 9.18
C TYR A 204 1.76 7.74 7.78
N ILE A 205 0.49 7.35 7.71
CA ILE A 205 -0.24 7.20 6.44
C ILE A 205 -0.47 8.58 5.81
N ALA A 206 -0.78 9.60 6.61
CA ALA A 206 -0.90 10.97 6.12
C ALA A 206 0.39 11.43 5.42
N GLY A 207 1.56 11.12 5.99
CA GLY A 207 2.85 11.38 5.35
C GLY A 207 3.02 10.67 4.01
N ILE A 208 2.59 9.41 3.89
CA ILE A 208 2.61 8.70 2.60
C ILE A 208 1.74 9.44 1.56
N ILE A 209 0.54 9.88 1.96
CA ILE A 209 -0.37 10.65 1.10
C ILE A 209 0.28 11.97 0.68
N GLU A 210 0.85 12.72 1.62
CA GLU A 210 1.59 13.97 1.39
C GLU A 210 2.70 13.76 0.36
N GLY A 211 3.53 12.72 0.54
CA GLY A 211 4.61 12.38 -0.39
C GLY A 211 4.12 12.01 -1.79
N VAL A 212 2.95 11.39 -1.95
CA VAL A 212 2.37 11.11 -3.27
C VAL A 212 1.88 12.40 -3.93
N CYS A 213 1.19 13.27 -3.18
CA CYS A 213 0.69 14.56 -3.68
C CYS A 213 1.84 15.47 -4.13
N ASP A 214 2.84 15.68 -3.27
CA ASP A 214 4.04 16.45 -3.56
C ASP A 214 4.81 15.85 -4.74
N GLY A 215 5.02 14.52 -4.71
CA GLY A 215 5.64 13.79 -5.79
C GLY A 215 4.92 14.04 -7.13
N ALA A 216 3.59 14.13 -7.12
CA ALA A 216 2.75 14.38 -8.28
C ALA A 216 2.69 15.87 -8.70
N GLY A 217 3.29 16.79 -7.93
CA GLY A 217 3.29 18.22 -8.19
C GLY A 217 2.07 18.95 -7.62
N PHE A 218 1.41 18.37 -6.62
CA PHE A 218 0.29 18.97 -5.91
C PHE A 218 0.68 19.16 -4.45
N GLU A 219 1.53 20.15 -4.21
CA GLU A 219 2.04 20.50 -2.87
C GLU A 219 0.88 20.64 -1.88
N CYS A 220 0.98 19.94 -0.76
CA CYS A 220 -0.08 19.91 0.24
C CYS A 220 0.46 19.67 1.65
N LYS A 221 -0.39 19.92 2.64
CA LYS A 221 -0.21 19.43 4.00
C LYS A 221 -1.24 18.34 4.29
N ALA A 222 -0.77 17.16 4.70
CA ALA A 222 -1.65 16.07 5.10
C ALA A 222 -1.57 15.82 6.62
N SER A 223 -2.73 15.72 7.26
CA SER A 223 -2.85 15.37 8.68
C SER A 223 -3.84 14.24 8.88
N ALA A 224 -3.73 13.53 10.01
CA ALA A 224 -4.64 12.47 10.40
C ALA A 224 -5.38 12.87 11.68
N HIS A 225 -6.69 12.64 11.71
CA HIS A 225 -7.55 12.98 12.84
C HIS A 225 -8.40 11.78 13.22
N ASN A 226 -8.34 11.38 14.49
CA ASN A 226 -9.16 10.30 15.00
C ASN A 226 -10.61 10.82 15.17
N THR A 227 -11.55 10.26 14.42
CA THR A 227 -12.96 10.63 14.42
C THR A 227 -13.83 9.38 14.59
N GLY A 228 -13.56 8.64 15.67
CA GLY A 228 -14.24 7.41 16.01
C GLY A 228 -15.76 7.59 16.12
N THR A 229 -16.50 6.59 15.69
CA THR A 229 -17.96 6.48 15.88
C THR A 229 -18.28 5.21 16.65
N ASP A 230 -19.54 5.04 17.09
CA ASP A 230 -19.97 3.83 17.78
C ASP A 230 -19.75 2.55 16.95
N VAL A 231 -19.89 2.66 15.63
CA VAL A 231 -19.68 1.56 14.69
C VAL A 231 -18.18 1.39 14.36
N TRP A 232 -17.44 2.50 14.27
CA TRP A 232 -16.04 2.52 13.85
C TRP A 232 -15.19 3.30 14.86
N PRO A 233 -14.83 2.71 16.01
CA PRO A 233 -14.12 3.42 17.08
C PRO A 233 -12.73 3.91 16.67
N SER A 234 -12.11 3.26 15.68
CA SER A 234 -10.79 3.63 15.15
C SER A 234 -10.86 4.46 13.86
N ARG A 235 -12.04 4.93 13.47
CA ARG A 235 -12.22 5.75 12.25
C ARG A 235 -11.28 6.96 12.28
N THR A 236 -10.59 7.17 11.16
CA THR A 236 -9.62 8.24 10.96
C THR A 236 -9.96 9.01 9.69
N VAL A 237 -9.87 10.33 9.77
CA VAL A 237 -9.98 11.25 8.63
C VAL A 237 -8.60 11.77 8.30
N PHE A 238 -8.19 11.62 7.05
CA PHE A 238 -6.99 12.22 6.49
C PHE A 238 -7.37 13.53 5.80
N LEU A 239 -7.02 14.65 6.43
CA LEU A 239 -7.24 15.97 5.86
C LEU A 239 -6.07 16.31 4.95
N ILE A 240 -6.36 16.65 3.70
CA ILE A 240 -5.40 17.05 2.66
C ILE A 240 -5.69 18.49 2.32
N LYS A 241 -4.78 19.39 2.71
CA LYS A 241 -4.88 20.82 2.43
C LYS A 241 -3.88 21.19 1.35
N PHE A 242 -4.36 21.46 0.14
CA PHE A 242 -3.51 21.89 -0.96
C PHE A 242 -3.07 23.34 -0.79
N GLU A 243 -1.85 23.64 -1.24
CA GLU A 243 -1.33 25.00 -1.28
C GLU A 243 -2.10 25.86 -2.30
N GLU A 244 -2.14 27.17 -2.08
CA GLU A 244 -2.90 28.10 -2.93
C GLU A 244 -2.42 28.05 -4.40
N SER A 245 -1.12 27.87 -4.62
CA SER A 245 -0.52 27.73 -5.96
C SER A 245 -1.08 26.54 -6.75
N VAL A 246 -1.47 25.47 -6.07
CA VAL A 246 -2.12 24.30 -6.67
C VAL A 246 -3.53 24.65 -7.12
N LEU A 247 -4.27 25.40 -6.29
CA LEU A 247 -5.64 25.82 -6.58
C LEU A 247 -5.69 26.84 -7.71
N GLU A 248 -4.75 27.80 -7.74
CA GLU A 248 -4.61 28.74 -8.85
C GLU A 248 -4.40 28.03 -10.18
N ARG A 249 -3.50 27.04 -10.21
CA ARG A 249 -3.28 26.20 -11.39
C ARG A 249 -4.52 25.40 -11.77
N GLU A 250 -5.23 24.82 -10.80
CA GLU A 250 -6.46 24.07 -11.06
C GLU A 250 -7.53 24.96 -11.73
N ARG A 251 -7.73 26.19 -11.22
CA ARG A 251 -8.65 27.18 -11.80
C ARG A 251 -8.25 27.58 -13.22
N GLU A 252 -6.94 27.74 -13.46
CA GLU A 252 -6.44 28.11 -14.78
C GLU A 252 -6.65 26.99 -15.81
N LEU A 253 -6.38 25.73 -15.43
CA LEU A 253 -6.65 24.56 -16.26
C LEU A 253 -8.15 24.40 -16.55
N GLU A 254 -9.00 24.69 -15.56
CA GLU A 254 -10.45 24.71 -15.75
C GLU A 254 -10.89 25.80 -16.73
N ARG A 255 -10.36 27.02 -16.61
CA ARG A 255 -10.61 28.12 -17.54
C ARG A 255 -10.22 27.78 -18.99
N GLN A 256 -9.14 27.02 -19.15
CA GLN A 256 -8.66 26.55 -20.45
C GLN A 256 -9.45 25.34 -21.00
N GLY A 257 -10.38 24.79 -20.22
CA GLY A 257 -11.16 23.60 -20.60
C GLY A 257 -10.35 22.31 -20.63
N ILE A 258 -9.16 22.29 -20.03
CA ILE A 258 -8.29 21.11 -19.96
C ILE A 258 -8.85 20.18 -18.89
N LYS A 259 -9.53 19.12 -19.33
CA LYS A 259 -10.13 18.10 -18.45
C LYS A 259 -9.10 17.12 -17.90
#